data_AF-Q0V329-F1
#
_entry.id   AF-Q0V329-F1
#
_cell.length_a   1.000
_cell.length_b   1.000
_cell.length_c   1.000
_cell.angle_alpha   90.00
_cell.angle_beta   90.00
_cell.angle_gamma   90.00
#
_symmetry.space_group_name_H-M   'P 1'
#
loop_
_entity.id
_entity.type
_entity.pdbx_description
1 polymer ?
#
loop_
_entity_poly.entity_id
_entity_poly.type
_entity_poly.pdbx_seq_one_letter_code
_entity_poly.pdbx_strand_id
1 'polypeptide(L)'
;MATIKEITRMASDLTIDDVSHLQSLLDRKLKHIPNHILPRLTIDDVFFKTARSVHVLNIPPDLQLPFLLRQRTYIDRHKGHPIKDDDEQSLDITRAIFYYHLHDSRPLQRYHDICRWNLAFFTALLALSQKALMSYIPPNYIRPVATVTPSGRSFMQSYIAAVMECHNTPALFDARDRFVKKWKGCRWDLFGDFRSSQKKLLKKRMEILTIKWEAELDVAIEHMGRREYDLRVAPFVGSIVPGRKDQGLGSKAHLHDGRILESDAMDVVDKEESDRNELLEALRVPLLEPDKPDFEFREDSETPTDIKFAIHCVQTMEPQTMLPALMRLFPLESESESSAMELKRTLSELKVEKHKRSFQEPRMKDLPSGPPFFSSFLPSGY
;
A
#
# COMPACT_ATOMS: atom_id res chain seq x y z
N MET A 1 22.78 -0.05 27.48
CA MET A 1 23.67 -1.14 26.99
C MET A 1 23.90 -2.06 28.17
N ALA A 2 23.32 -3.26 28.16
CA ALA A 2 23.59 -4.25 29.20
C ALA A 2 25.10 -4.55 29.21
N THR A 3 25.69 -4.59 30.39
CA THR A 3 27.13 -4.83 30.53
C THR A 3 27.42 -6.27 30.06
N ILE A 4 28.51 -6.52 29.33
CA ILE A 4 28.90 -7.89 28.89
C ILE A 4 28.78 -8.89 30.05
N LYS A 5 29.12 -8.48 31.27
CA LYS A 5 28.98 -9.26 32.52
C LYS A 5 27.56 -9.74 32.83
N GLU A 6 26.51 -8.95 32.56
CA GLU A 6 25.12 -9.34 32.83
C GLU A 6 24.56 -10.28 31.76
N ILE A 7 24.92 -10.06 30.49
CA ILE A 7 24.58 -11.00 29.42
C ILE A 7 25.28 -12.35 29.68
N THR A 8 26.55 -12.32 30.12
CA THR A 8 27.25 -13.51 30.59
C THR A 8 26.57 -14.14 31.80
N ARG A 9 25.97 -13.35 32.71
CA ARG A 9 25.21 -13.88 33.86
C ARG A 9 23.89 -14.54 33.45
N MET A 10 23.11 -13.87 32.59
CA MET A 10 21.85 -14.43 32.08
C MET A 10 22.08 -15.69 31.24
N ALA A 11 23.18 -15.73 30.48
CA ALA A 11 23.59 -16.91 29.73
C ALA A 11 24.18 -18.00 30.65
N SER A 12 24.84 -17.64 31.77
CA SER A 12 25.40 -18.61 32.71
C SER A 12 24.34 -19.33 33.54
N ASP A 13 23.16 -18.75 33.71
CA ASP A 13 22.04 -19.36 34.42
C ASP A 13 21.24 -20.34 33.53
N LEU A 14 21.49 -20.35 32.21
CA LEU A 14 20.83 -21.24 31.26
C LEU A 14 21.66 -22.50 31.04
N THR A 15 21.00 -23.65 31.11
CA THR A 15 21.62 -24.92 30.75
C THR A 15 21.79 -25.03 29.23
N ILE A 16 22.64 -25.95 28.77
CA ILE A 16 22.79 -26.25 27.34
C ILE A 16 21.44 -26.65 26.73
N ASP A 17 20.61 -27.38 27.49
CA ASP A 17 19.28 -27.79 27.07
C ASP A 17 18.34 -26.59 26.91
N ASP A 18 18.41 -25.59 27.79
CA ASP A 18 17.64 -24.35 27.66
C ASP A 18 18.02 -23.56 26.41
N VAL A 19 19.32 -23.46 26.11
CA VAL A 19 19.82 -22.77 24.91
C VAL A 19 19.34 -23.49 23.64
N SER A 20 19.43 -24.83 23.62
CA SER A 20 18.93 -25.65 22.52
C SER A 20 17.42 -25.49 22.33
N HIS A 21 16.65 -25.48 23.42
CA HIS A 21 15.22 -25.25 23.41
C HIS A 21 14.86 -23.86 22.86
N LEU A 22 15.53 -22.80 23.31
CA LEU A 22 15.30 -21.44 22.84
C LEU A 22 15.66 -21.27 21.36
N GLN A 23 16.75 -21.89 20.89
CA GLN A 23 17.10 -21.90 19.46
C GLN A 23 16.01 -22.59 18.63
N SER A 24 15.52 -23.75 19.07
CA SER A 24 14.42 -24.45 18.40
C SER A 24 13.14 -23.60 18.36
N LEU A 25 12.81 -22.92 19.45
CA LEU A 25 11.66 -22.02 19.53
C LEU A 25 11.82 -20.81 18.58
N LEU A 26 13.02 -20.24 18.50
CA LEU A 26 13.34 -19.15 17.58
C LEU A 26 13.17 -19.61 16.13
N ASP A 27 13.76 -20.74 15.76
CA ASP A 27 13.64 -21.31 14.40
C ASP A 27 12.18 -21.56 14.02
N ARG A 28 11.37 -22.07 14.96
CA ARG A 28 9.92 -22.28 14.75
C ARG A 28 9.19 -20.95 14.57
N LYS A 29 9.45 -19.94 15.40
CA LYS A 29 8.77 -18.63 15.32
C LYS A 29 9.20 -17.80 14.12
N LEU A 30 10.39 -18.02 13.56
CA LEU A 30 10.87 -17.33 12.36
C LEU A 30 10.56 -18.10 11.07
N LYS A 31 9.95 -19.28 11.18
CA LYS A 31 9.58 -20.11 10.03
C LYS A 31 8.72 -19.32 9.04
N HIS A 32 8.98 -19.55 7.75
CA HIS A 32 8.29 -18.92 6.62
C HIS A 32 8.58 -17.43 6.38
N ILE A 33 9.42 -16.79 7.19
CA ILE A 33 9.88 -15.42 6.88
C ILE A 33 10.98 -15.50 5.82
N PRO A 34 10.87 -14.78 4.69
CA PRO A 34 11.91 -14.79 3.68
C PRO A 34 13.23 -14.19 4.17
N ASN A 35 14.36 -14.80 3.80
CA ASN A 35 15.70 -14.37 4.23
C ASN A 35 16.07 -12.93 3.84
N HIS A 36 15.45 -12.40 2.77
CA HIS A 36 15.67 -11.01 2.34
C HIS A 36 14.90 -9.99 3.17
N ILE A 37 13.91 -10.44 3.96
CA ILE A 37 13.18 -9.61 4.93
C ILE A 37 13.88 -9.67 6.28
N LEU A 38 14.14 -10.89 6.77
CA LEU A 38 14.84 -11.13 8.02
C LEU A 38 15.95 -12.15 7.78
N PRO A 39 17.23 -11.78 7.88
CA PRO A 39 18.31 -12.75 7.75
C PRO A 39 18.21 -13.78 8.87
N ARG A 40 18.77 -14.97 8.65
CA ARG A 40 18.77 -16.03 9.67
C ARG A 40 19.41 -15.51 10.97
N LEU A 41 18.65 -15.59 12.05
CA LEU A 41 19.08 -15.21 13.39
C LEU A 41 19.46 -16.45 14.21
N THR A 42 20.42 -16.29 15.10
CA THR A 42 20.76 -17.27 16.13
C THR A 42 20.26 -16.82 17.50
N ILE A 43 20.28 -17.72 18.48
CA ILE A 43 19.97 -17.36 19.86
C ILE A 43 20.96 -16.31 20.42
N ASP A 44 22.22 -16.33 19.96
CA ASP A 44 23.21 -15.30 20.29
C ASP A 44 22.75 -13.92 19.82
N ASP A 45 22.11 -13.80 18.65
CA ASP A 45 21.58 -12.52 18.18
C ASP A 45 20.51 -11.95 19.12
N VAL A 46 19.73 -12.82 19.78
CA VAL A 46 18.73 -12.46 20.78
C VAL A 46 19.41 -12.07 22.10
N PHE A 47 20.38 -12.85 22.56
CA PHE A 47 21.10 -12.56 23.82
C PHE A 47 21.92 -11.28 23.74
N PHE A 48 22.65 -11.08 22.65
CA PHE A 48 23.53 -9.92 22.45
C PHE A 48 22.83 -8.74 21.79
N LYS A 49 21.53 -8.84 21.47
CA LYS A 49 20.74 -7.77 20.85
C LYS A 49 21.47 -7.17 19.64
N THR A 50 21.94 -8.02 18.72
CA THR A 50 22.69 -7.56 17.54
C THR A 50 21.83 -6.61 16.70
N ALA A 51 22.47 -5.73 15.91
CA ALA A 51 21.74 -4.74 15.11
C ALA A 51 20.64 -5.37 14.24
N ARG A 52 20.89 -6.58 13.71
CA ARG A 52 19.94 -7.36 12.89
C ARG A 52 18.75 -7.95 13.67
N SER A 53 18.83 -8.11 14.99
CA SER A 53 17.72 -8.59 15.82
C SER A 53 16.92 -7.46 16.46
N VAL A 54 17.54 -6.30 16.67
CA VAL A 54 16.91 -5.13 17.29
C VAL A 54 16.17 -4.28 16.27
N HIS A 55 16.76 -4.07 15.09
CA HIS A 55 16.22 -3.15 14.11
C HIS A 55 16.26 -3.74 12.69
N VAL A 56 15.08 -4.07 12.18
CA VAL A 56 14.89 -4.50 10.80
C VAL A 56 14.41 -3.29 9.99
N LEU A 57 15.26 -2.80 9.08
CA LEU A 57 15.08 -1.52 8.37
C LEU A 57 13.72 -1.35 7.68
N ASN A 58 13.17 -2.43 7.11
CA ASN A 58 11.96 -2.39 6.30
C ASN A 58 10.69 -2.75 7.08
N ILE A 59 10.77 -2.82 8.40
CA ILE A 59 9.68 -3.14 9.33
C ILE A 59 9.40 -1.92 10.22
N PRO A 60 8.13 -1.56 10.45
CA PRO A 60 7.77 -0.47 11.37
C PRO A 60 8.33 -0.69 12.79
N PRO A 61 8.69 0.38 13.53
CA PRO A 61 9.23 0.27 14.89
C PRO A 61 8.36 -0.52 15.87
N ASP A 62 7.03 -0.40 15.74
CA ASP A 62 6.04 -1.07 16.58
C ASP A 62 5.84 -2.56 16.23
N LEU A 63 6.27 -2.98 15.04
CA LEU A 63 6.16 -4.35 14.53
C LEU A 63 7.49 -5.09 14.51
N GLN A 64 8.53 -4.58 15.18
CA GLN A 64 9.85 -5.21 15.22
C GLN A 64 9.81 -6.62 15.82
N LEU A 65 10.96 -7.29 15.81
CA LEU A 65 11.09 -8.69 16.20
C LEU A 65 10.42 -9.05 17.56
N PRO A 66 10.46 -8.22 18.63
CA PRO A 66 9.72 -8.52 19.86
C PRO A 66 8.20 -8.68 19.64
N PHE A 67 7.58 -7.81 18.85
CA PHE A 67 6.16 -7.92 18.51
C PHE A 67 5.88 -9.23 17.79
N LEU A 68 6.62 -9.51 16.71
CA LEU A 68 6.46 -10.73 15.92
C LEU A 68 6.58 -11.99 16.79
N LEU A 69 7.59 -12.06 17.67
CA LEU A 69 7.83 -13.21 18.52
C LEU A 69 6.70 -13.43 19.54
N ARG A 70 6.17 -12.36 20.15
CA ARG A 70 5.02 -12.45 21.07
C ARG A 70 3.75 -12.88 20.34
N GLN A 71 3.51 -12.32 19.16
CA GLN A 71 2.25 -12.46 18.43
C GLN A 71 2.21 -13.66 17.49
N ARG A 72 3.29 -14.45 17.41
CA ARG A 72 3.43 -15.54 16.44
C ARG A 72 2.27 -16.54 16.48
N THR A 73 1.74 -16.86 17.65
CA THR A 73 0.57 -17.75 17.79
C THR A 73 -0.67 -17.19 17.09
N TYR A 74 -0.95 -15.90 17.20
CA TYR A 74 -2.10 -15.27 16.54
C TYR A 74 -1.93 -15.20 15.03
N ILE A 75 -0.71 -14.98 14.55
CA ILE A 75 -0.35 -15.03 13.14
C ILE A 75 -0.53 -16.46 12.58
N ASP A 76 0.00 -17.47 13.28
CA ASP A 76 -0.03 -18.86 12.82
C ASP A 76 -1.42 -19.51 12.94
N ARG A 77 -2.32 -18.95 13.77
CA ARG A 77 -3.73 -19.38 13.88
C ARG A 77 -4.40 -19.50 12.51
N HIS A 78 -4.09 -18.58 11.61
CA HIS A 78 -4.60 -18.55 10.24
C HIS A 78 -3.49 -18.79 9.22
N LYS A 79 -2.42 -19.50 9.60
CA LYS A 79 -1.27 -19.85 8.74
C LYS A 79 -0.64 -18.63 8.07
N GLY A 80 -0.62 -17.48 8.75
CA GLY A 80 -0.12 -16.22 8.19
C GLY A 80 -1.04 -15.60 7.12
N HIS A 81 -2.28 -16.07 6.96
CA HIS A 81 -3.25 -15.45 6.06
C HIS A 81 -3.80 -14.15 6.66
N PRO A 82 -3.74 -13.02 5.93
CA PRO A 82 -4.38 -11.80 6.39
C PRO A 82 -5.90 -11.92 6.26
N ILE A 83 -6.63 -11.49 7.28
CA ILE A 83 -8.09 -11.54 7.36
C ILE A 83 -8.63 -10.11 7.41
N LYS A 84 -9.73 -9.84 6.70
CA LYS A 84 -10.35 -8.51 6.65
C LYS A 84 -11.16 -8.17 7.90
N ASP A 85 -11.72 -9.17 8.56
CA ASP A 85 -12.46 -8.99 9.80
C ASP A 85 -11.54 -8.51 10.93
N ASP A 86 -11.91 -7.37 11.55
CA ASP A 86 -11.20 -6.75 12.68
C ASP A 86 -11.42 -7.54 13.99
N ASP A 87 -12.57 -8.22 14.13
CA ASP A 87 -12.90 -9.02 15.30
C ASP A 87 -12.12 -10.35 15.32
N GLU A 88 -11.82 -10.91 14.15
CA GLU A 88 -11.03 -12.14 14.02
C GLU A 88 -9.51 -11.90 14.04
N GLN A 89 -9.05 -10.83 13.39
CA GLN A 89 -7.63 -10.51 13.29
C GLN A 89 -7.44 -9.01 13.46
N SER A 90 -6.67 -8.57 14.46
CA SER A 90 -6.41 -7.14 14.64
C SER A 90 -5.60 -6.56 13.47
N LEU A 91 -5.72 -5.24 13.27
CA LEU A 91 -4.96 -4.52 12.25
C LEU A 91 -3.44 -4.73 12.39
N ASP A 92 -2.89 -4.78 13.61
CA ASP A 92 -1.44 -4.94 13.81
C ASP A 92 -0.95 -6.34 13.40
N ILE A 93 -1.75 -7.39 13.62
CA ILE A 93 -1.45 -8.73 13.11
C ILE A 93 -1.48 -8.72 11.59
N THR A 94 -2.50 -8.09 10.98
CA THR A 94 -2.57 -7.93 9.53
C THR A 94 -1.34 -7.17 9.00
N ARG A 95 -0.95 -6.05 9.64
CA ARG A 95 0.26 -5.29 9.26
C ARG A 95 1.51 -6.17 9.36
N ALA A 96 1.70 -6.91 10.45
CA ALA A 96 2.83 -7.81 10.61
C ALA A 96 2.89 -8.87 9.50
N ILE A 97 1.76 -9.44 9.09
CA ILE A 97 1.68 -10.39 7.96
C ILE A 97 2.18 -9.74 6.66
N PHE A 98 1.76 -8.51 6.37
CA PHE A 98 2.20 -7.76 5.18
C PHE A 98 3.70 -7.43 5.24
N TYR A 99 4.20 -6.89 6.36
CA TYR A 99 5.58 -6.45 6.51
C TYR A 99 6.60 -7.60 6.61
N TYR A 100 6.23 -8.72 7.22
CA TYR A 100 7.07 -9.92 7.27
C TYR A 100 6.89 -10.86 6.07
N HIS A 101 6.04 -10.49 5.11
CA HIS A 101 5.82 -11.26 3.88
C HIS A 101 5.39 -12.70 4.16
N LEU A 102 4.50 -12.88 5.13
CA LEU A 102 4.05 -14.21 5.56
C LEU A 102 3.00 -14.83 4.63
N HIS A 103 2.53 -14.08 3.64
CA HIS A 103 1.55 -14.54 2.66
C HIS A 103 1.96 -14.24 1.21
N ASP A 104 2.02 -15.27 0.37
CA ASP A 104 2.54 -15.18 -1.00
C ASP A 104 1.63 -14.41 -1.98
N SER A 105 0.32 -14.30 -1.70
CA SER A 105 -0.62 -13.68 -2.64
C SER A 105 -0.79 -12.16 -2.49
N ARG A 106 -0.26 -11.57 -1.42
CA ARG A 106 -0.38 -10.12 -1.16
C ARG A 106 0.98 -9.41 -0.99
N PRO A 107 1.98 -9.68 -1.83
CA PRO A 107 3.28 -9.06 -1.69
C PRO A 107 3.24 -7.61 -2.17
N LEU A 108 3.84 -6.71 -1.41
CA LEU A 108 4.15 -5.34 -1.85
C LEU A 108 5.46 -5.29 -2.67
N GLN A 109 6.12 -6.43 -2.85
CA GLN A 109 7.32 -6.56 -3.65
C GLN A 109 7.01 -6.95 -5.09
N ARG A 110 7.49 -6.12 -6.01
CA ARG A 110 7.29 -6.30 -7.46
C ARG A 110 7.87 -7.60 -8.02
N TYR A 111 8.87 -8.22 -7.39
CA TYR A 111 9.51 -9.42 -7.98
C TYR A 111 8.59 -10.65 -7.99
N HIS A 112 7.48 -10.64 -7.24
CA HIS A 112 6.47 -11.69 -7.30
C HIS A 112 5.53 -11.49 -8.49
N ASP A 113 5.29 -12.56 -9.26
CA ASP A 113 4.41 -12.56 -10.43
C ASP A 113 3.02 -11.95 -10.13
N ILE A 114 2.44 -12.28 -8.96
CA ILE A 114 1.13 -11.77 -8.54
C ILE A 114 1.15 -10.24 -8.40
N CYS A 115 2.18 -9.66 -7.78
CA CYS A 115 2.32 -8.21 -7.67
C CYS A 115 2.48 -7.58 -9.06
N ARG A 116 3.31 -8.16 -9.94
CA ARG A 116 3.51 -7.66 -11.32
C ARG A 116 2.20 -7.62 -12.10
N TRP A 117 1.38 -8.66 -11.99
CA TRP A 117 0.09 -8.72 -12.67
C TRP A 117 -0.89 -7.70 -12.10
N ASN A 118 -0.99 -7.57 -10.77
CA ASN A 118 -1.84 -6.55 -10.13
C ASN A 118 -1.43 -5.12 -10.53
N LEU A 119 -0.12 -4.81 -10.57
CA LEU A 119 0.38 -3.52 -11.03
C LEU A 119 0.01 -3.24 -12.49
N ALA A 120 0.14 -4.24 -13.37
CA ALA A 120 -0.26 -4.11 -14.77
C ALA A 120 -1.77 -3.89 -14.91
N PHE A 121 -2.59 -4.68 -14.20
CA PHE A 121 -4.05 -4.52 -14.20
C PHE A 121 -4.47 -3.13 -13.73
N PHE A 122 -4.00 -2.72 -12.56
CA PHE A 122 -4.41 -1.47 -11.95
C PHE A 122 -3.98 -0.28 -12.79
N THR A 123 -2.75 -0.29 -13.31
CA THR A 123 -2.28 0.78 -14.21
C THR A 123 -3.12 0.85 -15.49
N ALA A 124 -3.45 -0.29 -16.11
CA ALA A 124 -4.23 -0.32 -17.34
C ALA A 124 -5.69 0.12 -17.11
N LEU A 125 -6.31 -0.34 -16.02
CA LEU A 125 -7.67 0.03 -15.63
C LEU A 125 -7.78 1.52 -15.27
N LEU A 126 -6.78 2.05 -14.56
CA LEU A 126 -6.72 3.48 -14.21
C LEU A 126 -6.52 4.36 -15.45
N ALA A 127 -5.71 3.91 -16.42
CA ALA A 127 -5.52 4.60 -17.69
C ALA A 127 -6.80 4.60 -18.54
N LEU A 128 -7.47 3.45 -18.68
CA LEU A 128 -8.73 3.33 -19.41
C LEU A 128 -9.81 4.24 -18.81
N SER A 129 -9.94 4.22 -17.49
CA SER A 129 -10.95 5.00 -16.77
C SER A 129 -10.67 6.51 -16.77
N GLN A 130 -9.45 6.95 -17.08
CA GLN A 130 -9.17 8.35 -17.39
C GLN A 130 -9.48 8.68 -18.85
N LYS A 131 -9.12 7.79 -19.79
CA LYS A 131 -9.44 7.98 -21.21
C LYS A 131 -10.95 8.12 -21.42
N ALA A 132 -11.75 7.26 -20.78
CA ALA A 132 -13.20 7.33 -20.80
C ALA A 132 -13.77 8.63 -20.21
N LEU A 133 -13.09 9.26 -19.24
CA LEU A 133 -13.48 10.57 -18.72
C LEU A 133 -13.20 11.71 -19.72
N MET A 134 -12.16 11.57 -20.56
CA MET A 134 -11.77 12.61 -21.52
C MET A 134 -12.48 12.49 -22.88
N SER A 135 -12.84 11.28 -23.29
CA SER A 135 -13.67 11.08 -24.47
C SER A 135 -15.14 11.23 -24.10
N TYR A 136 -15.80 12.28 -24.58
CA TYR A 136 -17.24 12.50 -24.47
C TYR A 136 -17.98 11.41 -25.27
N ILE A 137 -18.11 10.21 -24.71
CA ILE A 137 -18.80 9.11 -25.40
C ILE A 137 -20.30 9.36 -25.28
N PRO A 138 -21.04 9.45 -26.41
CA PRO A 138 -22.49 9.61 -26.40
C PRO A 138 -23.16 8.47 -25.61
N PRO A 139 -24.20 8.76 -24.81
CA PRO A 139 -24.83 7.81 -23.88
C PRO A 139 -25.44 6.56 -24.53
N ASN A 140 -25.55 6.50 -25.87
CA ASN A 140 -26.32 5.47 -26.57
C ASN A 140 -25.49 4.30 -27.12
N TYR A 141 -24.16 4.28 -26.98
CA TYR A 141 -23.31 3.26 -27.65
C TYR A 141 -22.49 2.32 -26.77
N ILE A 142 -22.65 2.35 -25.44
CA ILE A 142 -21.82 1.50 -24.58
C ILE A 142 -22.70 0.74 -23.59
N ARG A 143 -22.90 -0.57 -23.85
CA ARG A 143 -23.10 -1.56 -22.78
C ARG A 143 -22.15 -1.18 -21.65
N PRO A 144 -22.56 -1.04 -20.39
CA PRO A 144 -21.69 -0.57 -19.33
C PRO A 144 -20.45 -1.46 -19.28
N VAL A 145 -19.37 -1.01 -19.92
CA VAL A 145 -18.07 -1.65 -19.90
C VAL A 145 -17.64 -1.44 -18.47
N ALA A 146 -17.78 -2.49 -17.65
CA ALA A 146 -17.63 -2.51 -16.20
C ALA A 146 -16.72 -1.38 -15.72
N THR A 147 -17.32 -0.25 -15.38
CA THR A 147 -16.57 0.92 -14.97
C THR A 147 -16.08 0.63 -13.57
N VAL A 148 -14.76 0.68 -13.37
CA VAL A 148 -14.20 0.55 -12.04
C VAL A 148 -14.82 1.64 -11.17
N THR A 149 -15.49 1.21 -10.10
CA THR A 149 -16.13 2.12 -9.15
C THR A 149 -15.12 3.13 -8.58
N PRO A 150 -15.56 4.32 -8.13
CA PRO A 150 -14.66 5.28 -7.47
C PRO A 150 -13.89 4.66 -6.28
N SER A 151 -14.56 3.82 -5.48
CA SER A 151 -13.90 3.09 -4.39
C SER A 151 -12.83 2.11 -4.88
N GLY A 152 -13.10 1.39 -5.98
CA GLY A 152 -12.13 0.47 -6.58
C GLY A 152 -10.92 1.22 -7.16
N ARG A 153 -11.14 2.38 -7.80
CA ARG A 153 -10.05 3.26 -8.26
C ARG A 153 -9.18 3.73 -7.09
N SER A 154 -9.82 4.15 -6.00
CA SER A 154 -9.12 4.61 -4.80
C SER A 154 -8.34 3.48 -4.12
N PHE A 155 -8.86 2.25 -4.15
CA PHE A 155 -8.15 1.05 -3.68
C PHE A 155 -6.90 0.77 -4.53
N MET A 156 -7.05 0.73 -5.86
CA MET A 156 -5.93 0.51 -6.80
C MET A 156 -4.82 1.57 -6.66
N GLN A 157 -5.19 2.84 -6.53
CA GLN A 157 -4.23 3.93 -6.29
C GLN A 157 -3.47 3.75 -4.98
N SER A 158 -4.16 3.38 -3.89
CA SER A 158 -3.53 3.13 -2.60
C SER A 158 -2.55 1.97 -2.65
N TYR A 159 -2.86 0.90 -3.40
CA TYR A 159 -1.95 -0.22 -3.60
C TYR A 159 -0.70 0.19 -4.38
N ILE A 160 -0.86 0.92 -5.50
CA ILE A 160 0.28 1.42 -6.29
C ILE A 160 1.17 2.32 -5.43
N ALA A 161 0.59 3.21 -4.62
CA ALA A 161 1.34 4.07 -3.70
C ALA A 161 2.17 3.25 -2.69
N ALA A 162 1.57 2.22 -2.08
CA ALA A 162 2.24 1.34 -1.14
C ALA A 162 3.41 0.57 -1.78
N VAL A 163 3.24 0.08 -3.02
CA VAL A 163 4.33 -0.58 -3.76
C VAL A 163 5.45 0.39 -4.13
N MET A 164 5.11 1.62 -4.53
CA MET A 164 6.11 2.67 -4.79
C MET A 164 6.92 2.99 -3.53
N GLU A 165 6.28 3.21 -2.39
CA GLU A 165 6.96 3.47 -1.11
C GLU A 165 7.85 2.29 -0.72
N CYS A 166 7.33 1.05 -0.81
CA CYS A 166 8.07 -0.17 -0.50
C CYS A 166 9.37 -0.31 -1.31
N HIS A 167 9.40 0.20 -2.54
CA HIS A 167 10.54 0.09 -3.42
C HIS A 167 11.48 1.31 -3.33
N ASN A 168 10.92 2.52 -3.32
CA ASN A 168 11.68 3.76 -3.43
C ASN A 168 12.19 4.28 -2.09
N THR A 169 11.41 4.09 -1.03
CA THR A 169 11.68 4.62 0.32
C THR A 169 11.29 3.56 1.36
N PRO A 170 12.00 2.41 1.40
CA PRO A 170 11.58 1.25 2.17
C PRO A 170 11.63 1.43 3.70
N ALA A 171 12.24 2.52 4.19
CA ALA A 171 12.23 2.94 5.59
C ALA A 171 11.00 3.81 5.98
N LEU A 172 10.17 4.22 5.00
CA LEU A 172 8.91 4.94 5.25
C LEU A 172 7.73 3.97 5.20
N PHE A 173 6.69 4.23 5.98
CA PHE A 173 5.60 3.27 6.20
C PHE A 173 4.19 3.83 5.89
N ASP A 174 4.06 5.12 5.59
CA ASP A 174 2.78 5.82 5.54
C ASP A 174 1.83 5.33 4.43
N ALA A 175 2.34 5.11 3.22
CA ALA A 175 1.54 4.62 2.11
C ALA A 175 1.18 3.15 2.30
N ARG A 176 2.11 2.33 2.80
CA ARG A 176 1.89 0.93 3.12
C ARG A 176 0.85 0.74 4.23
N ASP A 177 0.96 1.47 5.33
CA ASP A 177 -0.01 1.41 6.43
C ASP A 177 -1.39 1.91 6.00
N ARG A 178 -1.46 3.01 5.23
CA ARG A 178 -2.73 3.48 4.64
C ARG A 178 -3.35 2.41 3.73
N PHE A 179 -2.55 1.70 2.94
CA PHE A 179 -3.06 0.61 2.11
C PHE A 179 -3.57 -0.56 2.95
N VAL A 180 -2.82 -1.04 3.94
CA VAL A 180 -3.25 -2.17 4.78
C VAL A 180 -4.55 -1.82 5.52
N LYS A 181 -4.64 -0.63 6.10
CA LYS A 181 -5.87 -0.13 6.74
C LYS A 181 -7.04 -0.07 5.77
N LYS A 182 -6.82 0.43 4.56
CA LYS A 182 -7.84 0.50 3.51
C LYS A 182 -8.27 -0.88 3.02
N TRP A 183 -7.32 -1.78 2.82
CA TRP A 183 -7.57 -3.16 2.42
C TRP A 183 -8.42 -3.85 3.48
N LYS A 184 -8.11 -3.70 4.76
CA LYS A 184 -8.89 -4.28 5.84
C LYS A 184 -10.32 -3.72 5.90
N GLY A 185 -10.46 -2.39 5.83
CA GLY A 185 -11.74 -1.69 5.92
C GLY A 185 -12.59 -1.64 4.64
N CYS A 186 -12.27 -2.39 3.57
CA CYS A 186 -13.09 -2.40 2.35
C CYS A 186 -13.28 -3.79 1.75
N ARG A 187 -14.30 -3.94 0.91
CA ARG A 187 -14.61 -5.20 0.21
C ARG A 187 -13.58 -5.59 -0.86
N TRP A 188 -12.71 -4.68 -1.27
CA TRP A 188 -11.81 -4.91 -2.40
C TRP A 188 -10.58 -5.73 -2.00
N ASP A 189 -10.21 -6.71 -2.81
CA ASP A 189 -8.95 -7.46 -2.70
C ASP A 189 -8.12 -7.40 -3.99
N LEU A 190 -6.88 -7.85 -3.89
CA LEU A 190 -5.98 -8.06 -5.03
C LEU A 190 -6.43 -9.28 -5.83
N PHE A 191 -6.06 -9.30 -7.11
CA PHE A 191 -6.21 -10.51 -7.91
C PHE A 191 -5.20 -11.56 -7.41
N GLY A 192 -5.67 -12.61 -6.74
CA GLY A 192 -4.85 -13.72 -6.23
C GLY A 192 -5.07 -15.04 -6.98
N ASP A 193 -6.31 -15.31 -7.39
CA ASP A 193 -6.70 -16.60 -7.97
C ASP A 193 -6.62 -16.62 -9.49
N PHE A 194 -5.50 -17.13 -10.01
CA PHE A 194 -5.28 -17.26 -11.45
C PHE A 194 -5.28 -18.72 -11.88
N ARG A 195 -6.09 -19.03 -12.90
CA ARG A 195 -6.03 -20.31 -13.63
C ARG A 195 -4.70 -20.42 -14.38
N SER A 196 -4.21 -21.64 -14.58
CA SER A 196 -2.95 -21.89 -15.31
C SER A 196 -2.90 -21.25 -16.70
N SER A 197 -4.03 -21.24 -17.41
CA SER A 197 -4.16 -20.56 -18.72
C SER A 197 -4.01 -19.04 -18.62
N GLN A 198 -4.58 -18.42 -17.58
CA GLN A 198 -4.43 -16.99 -17.31
C GLN A 198 -2.99 -16.65 -16.96
N LYS A 199 -2.34 -17.46 -16.09
CA LYS A 199 -0.91 -17.29 -15.75
C LYS A 199 -0.03 -17.33 -17.01
N LYS A 200 -0.25 -18.32 -17.89
CA LYS A 200 0.49 -18.44 -19.16
C LYS A 200 0.28 -17.24 -20.07
N LEU A 201 -0.97 -16.79 -20.21
CA LEU A 201 -1.32 -15.60 -21.01
C LEU A 201 -0.65 -14.33 -20.47
N LEU A 202 -0.72 -14.12 -19.15
CA LEU A 202 -0.16 -12.96 -18.49
C LEU A 202 1.35 -12.92 -18.59
N LYS A 203 2.05 -14.06 -18.41
CA LYS A 203 3.51 -14.13 -18.60
C LYS A 203 3.92 -13.65 -20.00
N LYS A 204 3.31 -14.22 -21.04
CA LYS A 204 3.57 -13.80 -22.42
C LYS A 204 3.26 -12.31 -22.64
N ARG A 205 2.15 -11.80 -22.09
CA ARG A 205 1.80 -10.39 -22.24
C ARG A 205 2.76 -9.47 -21.48
N MET A 206 3.25 -9.87 -20.30
CA MET A 206 4.22 -9.09 -19.53
C MET A 206 5.58 -9.00 -20.22
N GLU A 207 6.02 -10.04 -20.94
CA GLU A 207 7.23 -9.99 -21.77
C GLU A 207 7.10 -8.93 -22.87
N ILE A 208 5.98 -8.94 -23.60
CA ILE A 208 5.70 -7.94 -24.64
C ILE A 208 5.62 -6.54 -24.04
N LEU A 209 4.89 -6.38 -22.94
CA LEU A 209 4.77 -5.08 -22.27
C LEU A 209 6.11 -4.57 -21.75
N THR A 210 7.02 -5.44 -21.34
CA THR A 210 8.36 -5.04 -20.88
C THR A 210 9.12 -4.31 -21.99
N ILE A 211 9.17 -4.90 -23.19
CA ILE A 211 9.83 -4.29 -24.36
C ILE A 211 9.17 -2.94 -24.71
N LYS A 212 7.84 -2.89 -24.68
CA LYS A 212 7.09 -1.67 -24.99
C LYS A 212 7.30 -0.57 -23.95
N TRP A 213 7.39 -0.94 -22.67
CA TRP A 213 7.70 -0.01 -21.59
C TRP A 213 9.11 0.56 -21.74
N GLU A 214 10.11 -0.27 -22.03
CA GLU A 214 11.47 0.21 -22.25
C GLU A 214 11.55 1.24 -23.39
N ALA A 215 10.87 0.98 -24.51
CA ALA A 215 10.80 1.93 -25.62
C ALA A 215 10.08 3.23 -25.23
N GLU A 216 8.98 3.15 -24.48
CA GLU A 216 8.25 4.34 -24.02
C GLU A 216 9.05 5.17 -23.02
N LEU A 217 9.85 4.52 -22.16
CA LEU A 217 10.74 5.23 -21.23
C LEU A 217 11.85 5.96 -21.98
N ASP A 218 12.39 5.41 -23.06
CA ASP A 218 13.36 6.11 -23.93
C ASP A 218 12.72 7.36 -24.56
N VAL A 219 11.50 7.22 -25.09
CA VAL A 219 10.72 8.34 -25.62
C VAL A 219 10.50 9.41 -24.55
N ALA A 220 10.14 9.03 -23.32
CA ALA A 220 9.94 9.96 -22.22
C ALA A 220 11.23 10.72 -21.85
N ILE A 221 12.39 10.03 -21.84
CA ILE A 221 13.70 10.67 -21.59
C ILE A 221 14.01 11.70 -22.68
N GLU A 222 13.77 11.36 -23.95
CA GLU A 222 14.02 12.26 -25.09
C GLU A 222 13.11 13.50 -25.06
N HIS A 223 11.81 13.31 -24.82
CA HIS A 223 10.82 14.39 -24.89
C HIS A 223 10.84 15.33 -23.68
N MET A 224 11.01 14.78 -22.48
CA MET A 224 10.97 15.56 -21.24
C MET A 224 12.34 16.10 -20.83
N GLY A 225 13.41 15.47 -21.33
CA GLY A 225 14.77 15.67 -20.84
C GLY A 225 15.01 14.94 -19.51
N ARG A 226 16.29 14.65 -19.24
CA ARG A 226 16.69 13.77 -18.13
C ARG A 226 16.22 14.25 -16.75
N ARG A 227 16.33 15.56 -16.49
CA ARG A 227 15.97 16.15 -15.19
C ARG A 227 14.48 15.97 -14.87
N GLU A 228 13.61 16.30 -15.82
CA GLU A 228 12.16 16.19 -15.64
C GLU A 228 11.72 14.72 -15.58
N TYR A 229 12.31 13.87 -16.42
CA TYR A 229 12.11 12.42 -16.38
C TYR A 229 12.46 11.84 -15.00
N ASP A 230 13.61 12.22 -14.45
CA ASP A 230 14.08 11.72 -13.16
C ASP A 230 13.12 12.13 -12.02
N LEU A 231 12.47 13.29 -12.12
CA LEU A 231 11.48 13.73 -11.14
C LEU A 231 10.14 13.01 -11.31
N ARG A 232 9.64 12.88 -12.54
CA ARG A 232 8.24 12.51 -12.80
C ARG A 232 8.02 11.06 -13.19
N VAL A 233 9.01 10.43 -13.80
CA VAL A 233 8.88 9.09 -14.39
C VAL A 233 9.73 8.07 -13.65
N ALA A 234 10.99 8.40 -13.36
CA ALA A 234 11.91 7.47 -12.68
C ALA A 234 11.36 6.84 -11.39
N PRO A 235 10.54 7.52 -10.54
CA PRO A 235 9.94 6.88 -9.37
C PRO A 235 9.04 5.67 -9.68
N PHE A 236 8.49 5.56 -10.89
CA PHE A 236 7.70 4.40 -11.32
C PHE A 236 8.57 3.27 -11.87
N VAL A 237 9.79 3.57 -12.31
CA VAL A 237 10.65 2.62 -13.01
C VAL A 237 11.30 1.69 -12.00
N GLY A 238 11.11 0.39 -12.19
CA GLY A 238 11.57 -0.64 -11.26
C GLY A 238 10.59 -0.96 -10.14
N SER A 239 9.77 -0.01 -9.72
CA SER A 239 8.74 -0.17 -8.68
C SER A 239 7.38 -0.62 -9.26
N ILE A 240 6.89 0.07 -10.29
CA ILE A 240 5.58 -0.16 -10.90
C ILE A 240 5.72 -0.71 -12.31
N VAL A 241 6.60 -0.11 -13.11
CA VAL A 241 6.83 -0.49 -14.51
C VAL A 241 8.23 -1.07 -14.71
N PRO A 242 8.43 -1.99 -15.67
CA PRO A 242 9.77 -2.43 -16.04
C PRO A 242 10.56 -1.31 -16.73
N GLY A 243 11.88 -1.43 -16.68
CA GLY A 243 12.81 -0.57 -17.40
C GLY A 243 14.21 -1.18 -17.38
N ARG A 244 15.18 -0.43 -17.89
CA ARG A 244 16.62 -0.73 -17.88
C ARG A 244 17.37 0.13 -16.86
N LYS A 245 18.62 -0.26 -16.52
CA LYS A 245 19.46 0.42 -15.51
C LYS A 245 19.65 1.92 -15.79
N ASP A 246 19.90 2.26 -17.04
CA ASP A 246 20.06 3.62 -17.54
C ASP A 246 18.76 4.45 -17.55
N GLN A 247 17.60 3.79 -17.50
CA GLN A 247 16.27 4.42 -17.45
C GLN A 247 15.79 4.75 -16.03
N GLY A 248 16.68 4.71 -15.03
CA GLY A 248 16.35 5.06 -13.64
C GLY A 248 16.31 3.87 -12.68
N LEU A 249 16.55 2.65 -13.16
CA LEU A 249 16.84 1.49 -12.31
C LEU A 249 18.26 1.60 -11.74
N GLY A 250 18.43 2.36 -10.65
CA GLY A 250 19.57 2.12 -9.77
C GLY A 250 20.35 3.31 -9.25
N SER A 251 19.80 4.52 -9.16
CA SER A 251 20.53 5.61 -8.46
C SER A 251 19.61 6.65 -7.84
N LYS A 252 18.65 6.22 -7.01
CA LYS A 252 17.91 7.15 -6.15
C LYS A 252 17.87 6.70 -4.70
N ALA A 253 19.06 6.48 -4.14
CA ALA A 253 19.38 7.17 -2.90
C ALA A 253 19.55 8.67 -3.22
N HIS A 254 18.48 9.34 -3.65
CA HIS A 254 18.29 10.73 -3.25
C HIS A 254 17.71 10.60 -1.84
N LEU A 255 18.47 10.41 -0.76
CA LEU A 255 19.36 11.44 -0.21
C LEU A 255 19.10 12.79 -0.89
N HIS A 256 17.87 13.29 -0.69
CA HIS A 256 17.67 14.71 -0.58
C HIS A 256 18.73 15.20 0.41
N ASP A 257 19.79 15.78 -0.14
CA ASP A 257 20.66 16.75 0.50
C ASP A 257 20.91 16.50 2.00
N GLY A 258 21.73 15.51 2.33
CA GLY A 258 22.64 15.50 3.50
C GLY A 258 22.08 15.78 4.90
N ARG A 259 20.78 15.99 5.06
CA ARG A 259 20.04 15.94 6.31
C ARG A 259 19.32 14.61 6.27
N ILE A 260 20.07 13.58 6.63
CA ILE A 260 19.54 12.71 7.66
C ILE A 260 19.14 13.72 8.75
N LEU A 261 17.86 14.11 8.78
CA LEU A 261 17.24 14.43 10.04
C LEU A 261 17.47 13.13 10.82
N GLU A 262 18.64 13.02 11.46
CA GLU A 262 18.69 12.45 12.79
C GLU A 262 17.57 13.18 13.46
N SER A 263 16.42 12.51 13.46
CA SER A 263 15.31 12.94 14.24
C SER A 263 15.92 13.02 15.62
N ASP A 264 16.18 14.24 16.07
CA ASP A 264 16.52 14.62 17.44
C ASP A 264 15.38 14.23 18.41
N ALA A 265 14.52 13.29 18.01
CA ALA A 265 13.70 12.44 18.86
C ALA A 265 14.49 11.21 19.37
N MET A 266 15.78 11.36 19.67
CA MET A 266 16.31 10.76 20.90
C MET A 266 16.05 11.73 22.05
N ASP A 267 14.78 12.09 22.22
CA ASP A 267 14.27 12.62 23.46
C ASP A 267 14.37 11.47 24.46
N VAL A 268 15.38 11.58 25.32
CA VAL A 268 15.47 11.10 26.70
C VAL A 268 14.35 10.13 27.08
N VAL A 269 14.40 8.90 26.55
CA VAL A 269 13.62 7.79 27.12
C VAL A 269 14.37 7.39 28.38
N ASP A 270 13.67 7.51 29.49
CA ASP A 270 14.09 7.14 30.83
C ASP A 270 14.97 5.90 30.82
N LYS A 271 16.22 6.08 31.26
CA LYS A 271 17.29 5.07 31.33
C LYS A 271 17.02 3.97 32.38
N GLU A 272 15.79 3.82 32.87
CA GLU A 272 15.46 2.97 34.01
C GLU A 272 14.75 1.65 33.63
N GLU A 273 14.33 1.43 32.38
CA GLU A 273 13.83 0.11 31.93
C GLU A 273 14.93 -0.81 31.33
N SER A 274 16.22 -0.41 31.42
CA SER A 274 17.34 -0.99 30.64
C SER A 274 17.76 -2.44 30.98
N ASP A 275 17.17 -3.09 31.97
CA ASP A 275 17.71 -4.38 32.45
C ASP A 275 17.04 -5.62 31.86
N ARG A 276 15.88 -5.47 31.19
CA ARG A 276 15.16 -6.63 30.64
C ARG A 276 15.51 -6.87 29.17
N ASN A 277 15.87 -8.11 28.85
CA ASN A 277 16.05 -8.54 27.48
C ASN A 277 14.67 -8.81 26.85
N GLU A 278 14.02 -7.75 26.37
CA GLU A 278 12.70 -7.80 25.75
C GLU A 278 12.58 -8.87 24.65
N LEU A 279 13.61 -9.03 23.81
CA LEU A 279 13.65 -10.04 22.76
C LEU A 279 13.59 -11.46 23.32
N LEU A 280 14.33 -11.72 24.40
CA LEU A 280 14.30 -13.00 25.09
C LEU A 280 12.95 -13.27 25.76
N GLU A 281 12.35 -12.26 26.38
CA GLU A 281 11.01 -12.35 26.95
C GLU A 281 9.95 -12.65 25.88
N ALA A 282 10.02 -11.94 24.76
CA ALA A 282 9.15 -12.16 23.61
C ALA A 282 9.32 -13.56 23.01
N LEU A 283 10.56 -14.05 22.91
CA LEU A 283 10.87 -15.40 22.44
C LEU A 283 10.24 -16.46 23.36
N ARG A 284 10.25 -16.24 24.68
CA ARG A 284 9.70 -17.17 25.67
C ARG A 284 8.19 -17.27 25.69
N VAL A 285 7.46 -16.37 25.04
CA VAL A 285 5.99 -16.50 24.89
C VAL A 285 5.68 -17.83 24.19
N PRO A 286 4.90 -18.74 24.80
CA PRO A 286 4.64 -20.06 24.23
C PRO A 286 4.08 -19.99 22.81
N LEU A 287 4.61 -20.81 21.91
CA LEU A 287 4.04 -21.01 20.59
C LEU A 287 2.99 -22.12 20.70
N LEU A 288 1.72 -21.75 20.84
CA LEU A 288 0.62 -22.73 20.79
C LEU A 288 0.54 -23.34 19.39
N GLU A 289 0.43 -24.66 19.33
CA GLU A 289 0.16 -25.33 18.06
C GLU A 289 -1.24 -24.96 17.60
N PRO A 290 -1.44 -24.60 16.32
CA PRO A 290 -2.76 -24.31 15.83
C PRO A 290 -3.60 -25.59 15.95
N ASP A 291 -4.71 -25.52 16.69
CA ASP A 291 -5.76 -26.53 16.61
C ASP A 291 -6.08 -26.73 15.13
N LYS A 292 -6.11 -27.99 14.66
CA LYS A 292 -6.33 -28.33 13.24
C LYS A 292 -7.50 -27.48 12.72
N PRO A 293 -7.24 -26.46 11.89
CA PRO A 293 -8.32 -25.60 11.46
C PRO A 293 -8.99 -26.27 10.26
N ASP A 294 -10.20 -26.79 10.47
CA ASP A 294 -11.21 -26.98 9.41
C ASP A 294 -11.79 -25.62 8.96
N PHE A 295 -11.01 -24.54 9.07
CA PHE A 295 -11.44 -23.20 8.70
C PHE A 295 -11.31 -23.05 7.18
N GLU A 296 -12.46 -23.09 6.51
CA GLU A 296 -12.60 -22.54 5.17
C GLU A 296 -12.60 -21.01 5.29
N PHE A 297 -11.61 -20.36 4.69
CA PHE A 297 -11.61 -18.91 4.56
C PHE A 297 -12.75 -18.51 3.61
N ARG A 298 -13.86 -18.01 4.17
CA ARG A 298 -14.84 -17.27 3.37
C ARG A 298 -14.27 -15.88 3.09
N GLU A 299 -13.52 -15.78 2.00
CA GLU A 299 -13.20 -14.47 1.44
C GLU A 299 -14.46 -13.93 0.76
N ASP A 300 -15.31 -13.23 1.51
CA ASP A 300 -16.37 -12.35 0.97
C ASP A 300 -15.74 -11.08 0.36
N SER A 301 -14.64 -11.27 -0.38
CA SER A 301 -13.85 -10.20 -0.97
C SER A 301 -14.03 -10.19 -2.48
N GLU A 302 -14.16 -8.98 -3.03
CA GLU A 302 -14.35 -8.76 -4.45
C GLU A 302 -13.08 -8.14 -5.03
N THR A 303 -12.75 -8.48 -6.28
CA THR A 303 -11.71 -7.72 -7.00
C THR A 303 -12.33 -6.43 -7.57
N PRO A 304 -11.55 -5.36 -7.82
CA PRO A 304 -12.09 -4.08 -8.32
C PRO A 304 -12.90 -4.16 -9.62
N THR A 305 -12.73 -5.25 -10.38
CA THR A 305 -13.48 -5.59 -11.58
C THR A 305 -13.30 -7.08 -11.91
N ASP A 306 -14.13 -7.63 -12.79
CA ASP A 306 -13.95 -8.98 -13.32
C ASP A 306 -12.55 -9.21 -13.94
N ILE A 307 -11.95 -10.37 -13.65
CA ILE A 307 -10.60 -10.73 -14.10
C ILE A 307 -10.48 -10.78 -15.63
N LYS A 308 -11.52 -11.18 -16.37
CA LYS A 308 -11.47 -11.20 -17.84
C LYS A 308 -11.39 -9.77 -18.38
N PHE A 309 -12.11 -8.84 -17.74
CA PHE A 309 -12.03 -7.42 -18.10
C PHE A 309 -10.66 -6.82 -17.76
N ALA A 310 -10.08 -7.14 -16.60
CA ALA A 310 -8.74 -6.71 -16.23
C ALA A 310 -7.68 -7.22 -17.23
N ILE A 311 -7.76 -8.51 -17.61
CA ILE A 311 -6.89 -9.10 -18.64
C ILE A 311 -7.06 -8.38 -19.98
N HIS A 312 -8.30 -8.13 -20.41
CA HIS A 312 -8.57 -7.40 -21.64
C HIS A 312 -7.95 -5.99 -21.63
N CYS A 313 -8.03 -5.28 -20.50
CA CYS A 313 -7.40 -3.97 -20.36
C CYS A 313 -5.88 -4.05 -20.51
N VAL A 314 -5.22 -5.02 -19.88
CA VAL A 314 -3.76 -5.20 -20.03
C VAL A 314 -3.35 -5.60 -21.44
N GLN A 315 -4.21 -6.32 -22.16
CA GLN A 315 -3.96 -6.70 -23.56
C GLN A 315 -4.11 -5.54 -24.55
N THR A 316 -4.94 -4.54 -24.23
CA THR A 316 -5.29 -3.44 -25.15
C THR A 316 -4.64 -2.11 -24.82
N MET A 317 -4.29 -1.88 -23.54
CA MET A 317 -3.59 -0.66 -23.13
C MET A 317 -2.12 -0.72 -23.51
N GLU A 318 -1.61 0.44 -23.91
CA GLU A 318 -0.23 0.66 -24.33
C GLU A 318 0.48 1.57 -23.32
N PRO A 319 1.80 1.41 -23.09
CA PRO A 319 2.59 2.26 -22.19
C PRO A 319 2.39 3.76 -22.41
N GLN A 320 2.29 4.19 -23.68
CA GLN A 320 1.97 5.57 -24.10
C GLN A 320 0.70 6.14 -23.46
N THR A 321 -0.29 5.29 -23.16
CA THR A 321 -1.52 5.70 -22.48
C THR A 321 -1.40 5.55 -20.96
N MET A 322 -0.67 4.54 -20.51
CA MET A 322 -0.50 4.19 -19.10
C MET A 322 0.41 5.15 -18.34
N LEU A 323 1.51 5.60 -18.96
CA LEU A 323 2.49 6.47 -18.31
C LEU A 323 1.90 7.86 -17.97
N PRO A 324 1.22 8.58 -18.88
CA PRO A 324 0.57 9.84 -18.53
C PRO A 324 -0.54 9.66 -17.49
N ALA A 325 -1.13 8.48 -17.39
CA ALA A 325 -2.11 8.18 -16.36
C ALA A 325 -1.47 8.09 -14.98
N LEU A 326 -0.33 7.40 -14.86
CA LEU A 326 0.46 7.33 -13.63
C LEU A 326 0.94 8.71 -13.18
N MET A 327 1.51 9.50 -14.09
CA MET A 327 1.99 10.86 -13.77
C MET A 327 0.88 11.77 -13.22
N ARG A 328 -0.34 11.66 -13.74
CA ARG A 328 -1.49 12.44 -13.24
C ARG A 328 -2.01 11.95 -11.89
N LEU A 329 -1.84 10.66 -11.59
CA LEU A 329 -2.27 10.07 -10.33
C LEU A 329 -1.30 10.36 -9.18
N PHE A 330 -0.02 10.53 -9.51
CA PHE A 330 1.06 10.81 -8.57
C PHE A 330 1.81 12.07 -9.03
N PRO A 331 1.17 13.25 -8.95
CA PRO A 331 1.80 14.51 -9.33
C PRO A 331 2.95 14.85 -8.37
N LEU A 332 3.88 15.70 -8.83
CA LEU A 332 4.93 16.21 -7.95
C LEU A 332 4.32 17.06 -6.83
N GLU A 333 4.95 17.09 -5.65
CA GLU A 333 4.48 17.89 -4.51
C GLU A 333 4.28 19.36 -4.90
N SER A 334 5.19 19.93 -5.70
CA SER A 334 5.08 21.30 -6.22
C SER A 334 3.84 21.52 -7.11
N GLU A 335 3.42 20.52 -7.88
CA GLU A 335 2.18 20.57 -8.67
C GLU A 335 0.94 20.44 -7.78
N SER A 336 1.04 19.63 -6.72
CA SER A 336 -0.04 19.43 -5.76
C SER A 336 -0.31 20.69 -4.93
N GLU A 337 0.74 21.39 -4.50
CA GLU A 337 0.65 22.66 -3.76
C GLU A 337 0.10 23.77 -4.65
N SER A 338 0.58 23.87 -5.90
CA SER A 338 0.06 24.84 -6.88
C SER A 338 -1.43 24.63 -7.14
N SER A 339 -1.84 23.38 -7.42
CA SER A 339 -3.25 23.02 -7.64
C SER A 339 -4.11 23.28 -6.40
N ALA A 340 -3.59 22.99 -5.21
CA ALA A 340 -4.29 23.24 -3.95
C ALA A 340 -4.42 24.74 -3.66
N MET A 341 -3.39 25.54 -3.96
CA MET A 341 -3.43 27.00 -3.86
C MET A 341 -4.45 27.60 -4.83
N GLU A 342 -4.50 27.11 -6.07
CA GLU A 342 -5.45 27.57 -7.08
C GLU A 342 -6.91 27.22 -6.72
N LEU A 343 -7.15 26.02 -6.17
CA LEU A 343 -8.45 25.63 -5.61
C LEU A 343 -8.86 26.49 -4.41
N LYS A 344 -7.92 26.80 -3.50
CA LYS A 344 -8.19 27.71 -2.38
C LYS A 344 -8.53 29.12 -2.87
N ARG A 345 -7.83 29.61 -3.89
CA ARG A 345 -8.08 30.92 -4.51
C ARG A 345 -9.46 30.98 -5.17
N THR A 346 -9.81 30.02 -6.02
CA THR A 346 -11.13 29.95 -6.68
C THR A 346 -12.27 29.81 -5.67
N LEU A 347 -12.10 29.01 -4.62
CA LEU A 347 -13.08 28.93 -3.52
C LEU A 347 -13.23 30.26 -2.77
N SER A 348 -12.14 31.02 -2.59
CA SER A 348 -12.20 32.33 -1.96
C SER A 348 -12.93 33.36 -2.83
N GLU A 349 -12.70 33.34 -4.15
CA GLU A 349 -13.39 34.20 -5.13
C GLU A 349 -14.90 33.89 -5.17
N LEU A 350 -15.27 32.61 -5.20
CA LEU A 350 -16.68 32.19 -5.14
C LEU A 350 -17.38 32.60 -3.84
N LYS A 351 -16.68 32.58 -2.70
CA LYS A 351 -17.23 33.07 -1.42
C LYS A 351 -17.46 34.58 -1.46
N VAL A 352 -16.56 35.36 -2.05
CA VAL A 352 -16.73 36.81 -2.25
C VAL A 352 -17.90 37.11 -3.17
N GLU A 353 -18.05 36.36 -4.27
CA GLU A 353 -19.15 36.49 -5.22
C GLU A 353 -20.51 36.19 -4.56
N LYS A 354 -20.59 35.13 -3.76
CA LYS A 354 -21.78 34.78 -2.99
C LYS A 354 -22.14 35.87 -1.97
N HIS A 355 -21.14 36.47 -1.33
CA HIS A 355 -21.35 37.57 -0.39
C HIS A 355 -21.85 38.85 -1.10
N LYS A 356 -21.28 39.19 -2.26
CA LYS A 356 -21.77 40.30 -3.10
C LYS A 356 -23.22 40.09 -3.56
N ARG A 357 -23.59 38.86 -3.95
CA ARG A 357 -24.97 38.53 -4.33
C ARG A 357 -25.95 38.61 -3.15
N SER A 358 -25.53 38.24 -1.93
CA SER A 358 -26.39 38.41 -0.74
C SER A 358 -26.63 39.87 -0.34
N PHE A 359 -25.79 40.81 -0.80
CA PHE A 359 -26.01 42.25 -0.62
C PHE A 359 -26.83 42.89 -1.74
N GLN A 360 -27.04 42.19 -2.85
CA GLN A 360 -27.85 42.63 -3.98
C GLN A 360 -29.21 41.95 -4.07
N GLU A 361 -29.63 41.18 -3.06
CA GLU A 361 -31.04 40.78 -2.98
C GLU A 361 -31.88 42.06 -2.84
N PRO A 362 -32.71 42.39 -3.84
CA PRO A 362 -33.59 43.54 -3.73
C PRO A 362 -34.50 43.25 -2.54
N ARG A 363 -34.54 44.19 -1.59
CA ARG A 363 -35.58 44.22 -0.56
C ARG A 363 -36.92 44.16 -1.30
N MET A 364 -37.54 42.98 -1.35
CA MET A 364 -38.97 42.82 -1.63
C MET A 364 -39.73 43.44 -0.46
N LYS A 365 -39.72 44.76 -0.39
CA LYS A 365 -40.80 45.54 0.19
C LYS A 365 -41.58 46.03 -1.03
N ASP A 366 -42.89 45.85 -1.00
CA ASP A 366 -43.84 46.20 -2.07
C ASP A 366 -44.20 45.03 -3.01
N LEU A 367 -44.66 43.92 -2.43
CA LEU A 367 -45.67 43.10 -3.09
C LEU A 367 -47.04 43.57 -2.59
N PRO A 368 -47.93 44.07 -3.47
CA PRO A 368 -49.30 44.38 -3.09
C PRO A 368 -50.01 43.08 -2.67
N SER A 369 -50.75 43.16 -1.57
CA SER A 369 -51.62 42.12 -1.04
C SER A 369 -52.63 41.66 -2.11
N GLY A 370 -52.30 40.58 -2.80
CA GLY A 370 -53.24 39.86 -3.67
C GLY A 370 -54.31 39.15 -2.84
N PRO A 371 -55.57 39.12 -3.30
CA PRO A 371 -56.68 38.54 -2.57
C PRO A 371 -56.57 37.00 -2.47
N PRO A 372 -57.25 36.40 -1.48
CA PRO A 372 -57.17 34.96 -1.22
C PRO A 372 -57.83 34.18 -2.37
N PHE A 373 -57.03 33.42 -3.12
CA PHE A 373 -57.59 32.47 -4.07
C PHE A 373 -57.99 31.17 -3.37
N PHE A 374 -59.31 30.97 -3.41
CA PHE A 374 -60.04 29.76 -3.09
C PHE A 374 -59.55 28.54 -3.88
N SER A 375 -59.57 27.39 -3.19
CA SER A 375 -60.24 26.14 -3.58
C SER A 375 -59.79 25.37 -4.83
N SER A 376 -59.67 24.06 -4.59
CA SER A 376 -59.96 22.93 -5.49
C SER A 376 -59.07 22.76 -6.72
N PHE A 377 -58.35 21.63 -6.78
CA PHE A 377 -58.78 20.46 -7.55
C PHE A 377 -57.74 19.35 -7.40
N LEU A 378 -58.14 18.26 -6.74
CA LEU A 378 -57.57 16.93 -6.97
C LEU A 378 -58.10 16.41 -8.30
N PRO A 379 -57.29 15.71 -9.09
CA PRO A 379 -57.79 14.59 -9.88
C PRO A 379 -57.24 13.28 -9.33
N SER A 380 -58.18 12.44 -8.92
CA SER A 380 -58.04 10.99 -8.84
C SER A 380 -57.88 10.37 -10.23
N GLY A 381 -57.16 9.24 -10.30
CA GLY A 381 -57.17 8.28 -11.42
C GLY A 381 -55.93 8.42 -12.29
N TYR A 382 -55.13 7.38 -12.55
CA TYR A 382 -55.35 5.93 -12.56
C TYR A 382 -54.10 5.17 -12.10
#